data_AF-A0A8X7WTZ8-F1
#
_entry.id   AF-A0A8X7WTZ8-F1
#
_cell.length_a   1.000
_cell.length_b   1.000
_cell.length_c   1.000
_cell.angle_alpha   90.00
_cell.angle_beta   90.00
_cell.angle_gamma   90.00
#
_symmetry.space_group_name_H-M   'P 1'
#
loop_
_entity.id
_entity.type
_entity.pdbx_description
1 polymer ?
#
loop_
_entity_poly.entity_id
_entity_poly.type
_entity_poly.pdbx_seq_one_letter_code
_entity_poly.pdbx_strand_id
1 'polypeptide(L)'
;MDSSVTMAPAGSISLGMSCQQNELTFYNSSEQLLSQLQCVAVVTMKSPPVNSLSLDFLTEFSISIEKLEMDRKCRGVILTSGSSPAGGCLMAMACDYRIMADNPKYSIGLNETLLGIVAPFWFKDTMMNTIGFRATELALQLGLLHNAPNALRIGLVDELAPEKEVLSAASTAISKWLAIPDHARQITKSMMRKPTIDRLLSHRDQDINNFVSFITKDSIQKSLQVYMERLKQRKT
;
A
#
# COMPACT_ATOMS: atom_id res chain seq x y z
N MET A 1 9.54 -17.22 -1.27
CA MET A 1 10.82 -16.48 -1.36
C MET A 1 10.38 -15.04 -1.41
N ASP A 2 10.43 -14.36 -0.27
CA ASP A 2 9.70 -13.09 -0.12
C ASP A 2 10.60 -11.91 -0.50
N SER A 3 10.30 -11.35 -1.67
CA SER A 3 10.91 -10.12 -2.18
C SER A 3 10.70 -8.97 -1.19
N SER A 4 11.72 -8.13 -0.99
CA SER A 4 11.57 -6.92 -0.15
C SER A 4 10.69 -5.92 -0.89
N VAL A 5 9.55 -5.51 -0.34
CA VAL A 5 8.65 -4.54 -1.00
C VAL A 5 8.88 -3.16 -0.38
N THR A 6 9.25 -2.15 -1.17
CA THR A 6 9.38 -0.74 -0.74
C THR A 6 8.33 0.10 -1.43
N MET A 7 7.59 0.94 -0.73
CA MET A 7 6.57 1.78 -1.37
C MET A 7 7.07 3.21 -1.66
N ALA A 8 6.78 3.75 -2.84
CA ALA A 8 7.13 5.11 -3.28
C ALA A 8 5.99 5.77 -4.08
N PRO A 9 5.49 6.99 -3.78
CA PRO A 9 4.46 7.57 -4.61
C PRO A 9 4.90 7.96 -6.04
N ALA A 10 3.98 7.83 -7.01
CA ALA A 10 4.19 8.14 -8.41
C ALA A 10 4.13 9.67 -8.66
N GLY A 11 5.24 10.26 -9.09
CA GLY A 11 5.29 11.60 -9.66
C GLY A 11 4.75 11.60 -11.10
N SER A 12 3.97 12.63 -11.45
CA SER A 12 3.36 12.77 -12.79
C SER A 12 4.39 13.09 -13.88
N ILE A 13 4.44 12.27 -14.94
CA ILE A 13 5.00 12.66 -16.25
C ILE A 13 3.83 12.71 -17.24
N SER A 14 3.64 13.86 -17.88
CA SER A 14 2.64 14.07 -18.93
C SER A 14 3.28 13.98 -20.31
N LEU A 15 2.67 13.24 -21.25
CA LEU A 15 2.42 13.63 -22.66
C LEU A 15 1.70 12.49 -23.44
N GLY A 16 0.71 12.86 -24.27
CA GLY A 16 0.32 12.13 -25.49
C GLY A 16 -0.79 11.07 -25.40
N MET A 17 -1.88 11.26 -26.17
CA MET A 17 -3.04 10.37 -26.40
C MET A 17 -2.60 9.03 -27.06
N SER A 18 -3.26 7.86 -26.97
CA SER A 18 -4.69 7.53 -27.02
C SER A 18 -4.95 6.02 -26.71
N CYS A 19 -6.23 5.71 -26.44
CA CYS A 19 -6.96 4.45 -26.63
C CYS A 19 -6.80 3.25 -25.67
N GLN A 20 -7.95 2.59 -25.48
CA GLN A 20 -8.34 1.63 -24.43
C GLN A 20 -7.71 0.23 -24.54
N GLN A 21 -7.27 -0.35 -23.41
CA GLN A 21 -7.65 -1.67 -22.86
C GLN A 21 -6.77 -2.00 -21.63
N ASN A 22 -7.29 -2.82 -20.71
CA ASN A 22 -6.67 -3.18 -19.43
C ASN A 22 -5.30 -3.87 -19.60
N GLU A 23 -4.22 -3.09 -19.61
CA GLU A 23 -2.84 -3.57 -19.54
C GLU A 23 -2.20 -3.14 -18.22
N LEU A 24 -1.85 -4.11 -17.38
CA LEU A 24 -0.71 -4.01 -16.47
C LEU A 24 0.52 -3.69 -17.32
N THR A 25 0.87 -2.41 -17.43
CA THR A 25 2.05 -1.99 -18.18
C THR A 25 3.29 -2.42 -17.40
N PHE A 26 3.84 -3.58 -17.75
CA PHE A 26 5.23 -3.90 -17.46
C PHE A 26 6.08 -2.98 -18.35
N TYR A 27 6.66 -1.91 -17.79
CA TYR A 27 7.66 -1.12 -18.49
C TYR A 27 8.91 -1.97 -18.67
N ASN A 28 8.93 -2.76 -19.74
CA ASN A 28 10.16 -3.08 -20.46
C ASN A 28 10.21 -2.14 -21.66
N SER A 29 11.28 -1.34 -21.72
CA SER A 29 11.67 -0.39 -22.78
C SER A 29 11.18 1.08 -22.68
N SER A 30 12.19 1.95 -22.55
CA SER A 30 12.27 3.35 -23.00
C SER A 30 11.36 4.42 -22.35
N GLU A 31 11.69 4.83 -21.12
CA GLU A 31 11.87 6.24 -20.72
C GLU A 31 12.62 6.28 -19.38
N GLN A 32 13.59 7.19 -19.26
CA GLN A 32 14.91 6.87 -18.72
C GLN A 32 15.14 7.42 -17.31
N LEU A 33 15.14 6.55 -16.29
CA LEU A 33 16.10 6.58 -15.15
C LEU A 33 16.15 5.23 -14.40
N LEU A 34 16.57 4.16 -15.08
CA LEU A 34 16.99 2.90 -14.43
C LEU A 34 18.45 2.63 -14.78
N SER A 35 19.37 3.19 -14.01
CA SER A 35 20.73 2.69 -13.95
C SER A 35 20.80 1.64 -12.82
N GLN A 36 20.90 0.36 -13.21
CA GLN A 36 21.39 -0.78 -12.44
C GLN A 36 20.71 -1.12 -11.09
N LEU A 37 19.69 -1.98 -11.11
CA LEU A 37 19.58 -3.13 -10.20
C LEU A 37 18.89 -4.27 -10.95
N GLN A 38 19.64 -5.18 -11.58
CA GLN A 38 19.11 -6.29 -12.41
C GLN A 38 18.14 -7.25 -11.69
N CYS A 39 17.94 -7.09 -10.38
CA CYS A 39 17.12 -7.96 -9.53
C CYS A 39 15.96 -7.25 -8.80
N VAL A 40 15.59 -6.03 -9.22
CA VAL A 40 14.46 -5.28 -8.64
C VAL A 40 13.36 -5.09 -9.68
N ALA A 41 12.12 -5.40 -9.29
CA ALA A 41 10.93 -5.06 -10.07
C ALA A 41 10.26 -3.80 -9.52
N VAL A 42 9.71 -2.97 -10.39
CA VAL A 42 8.85 -1.84 -10.00
C VAL A 42 7.42 -2.17 -10.39
N VAL A 43 6.52 -2.16 -9.40
CA VAL A 43 5.08 -2.41 -9.56
C VAL A 43 4.35 -1.10 -9.30
N THR A 44 3.73 -0.54 -10.33
CA THR A 44 2.98 0.71 -10.21
C THR A 44 1.48 0.43 -10.16
N MET A 45 0.82 0.84 -9.08
CA MET A 45 -0.63 0.81 -8.97
C MET A 45 -1.21 1.82 -9.97
N LYS A 46 -1.93 1.33 -10.98
CA LYS A 46 -2.53 2.16 -12.04
C LYS A 46 -3.96 1.71 -12.32
N SER A 47 -4.86 2.02 -11.39
CA SER A 47 -6.31 1.80 -11.51
C SER A 47 -7.01 3.16 -11.49
N PRO A 48 -6.97 3.92 -12.61
CA PRO A 48 -7.57 5.25 -12.67
C PRO A 48 -9.08 5.20 -12.36
N PRO A 49 -9.65 6.24 -11.72
CA PRO A 49 -9.04 7.55 -11.48
C PRO A 49 -8.23 7.67 -10.17
N VAL A 50 -8.35 6.73 -9.22
CA VAL A 50 -7.84 6.92 -7.84
C VAL A 50 -7.14 5.69 -7.24
N ASN A 51 -6.74 4.72 -8.08
CA ASN A 51 -6.18 3.43 -7.67
C ASN A 51 -7.12 2.63 -6.73
N SER A 52 -8.38 2.50 -7.13
CA SER A 52 -9.35 1.71 -6.38
C SER A 52 -8.95 0.24 -6.34
N LEU A 53 -9.01 -0.37 -5.16
CA LEU A 53 -8.73 -1.80 -4.94
C LEU A 53 -9.96 -2.65 -5.31
N SER A 54 -10.32 -2.65 -6.60
CA SER A 54 -11.35 -3.56 -7.12
C SER A 54 -10.91 -5.03 -7.00
N LEU A 55 -11.87 -5.95 -7.10
CA LEU A 55 -11.56 -7.39 -7.10
C LEU A 55 -10.56 -7.75 -8.21
N ASP A 56 -10.77 -7.23 -9.42
CA ASP A 56 -9.89 -7.46 -10.55
C ASP A 56 -8.46 -6.96 -10.26
N PHE A 57 -8.34 -5.73 -9.75
CA PHE A 57 -7.04 -5.16 -9.39
C PHE A 57 -6.34 -5.98 -8.30
N LEU A 58 -7.06 -6.39 -7.24
CA LEU A 58 -6.48 -7.18 -6.16
C LEU A 58 -6.03 -8.58 -6.64
N THR A 59 -6.80 -9.19 -7.54
CA THR A 59 -6.47 -10.49 -8.14
C THR A 59 -5.22 -10.38 -9.00
N GLU A 60 -5.18 -9.39 -9.88
CA GLU A 60 -4.03 -9.07 -10.73
C GLU A 60 -2.77 -8.75 -9.90
N PHE A 61 -2.93 -7.96 -8.85
CA PHE A 61 -1.85 -7.63 -7.92
C PHE A 61 -1.31 -8.89 -7.24
N SER A 62 -2.18 -9.74 -6.69
CA SER A 62 -1.77 -11.01 -6.05
C SER A 62 -0.97 -11.88 -7.01
N ILE A 63 -1.51 -12.11 -8.22
CA ILE A 63 -0.84 -12.92 -9.26
C ILE A 63 0.52 -12.31 -9.63
N SER A 64 0.61 -10.99 -9.70
CA SER A 64 1.86 -10.31 -10.06
C SER A 64 2.92 -10.46 -8.97
N ILE A 65 2.54 -10.34 -7.70
CA ILE A 65 3.45 -10.55 -6.57
C ILE A 65 3.90 -12.02 -6.51
N GLU A 66 2.98 -12.98 -6.63
CA GLU A 66 3.31 -14.42 -6.66
C GLU A 66 4.30 -14.76 -7.79
N LYS A 67 4.10 -14.21 -9.00
CA LYS A 67 5.04 -14.37 -10.11
C LYS A 67 6.43 -13.83 -9.80
N LEU A 68 6.50 -12.65 -9.17
CA LEU A 68 7.77 -12.03 -8.78
C LEU A 68 8.47 -12.79 -7.64
N GLU A 69 7.73 -13.39 -6.72
CA GLU A 69 8.28 -14.25 -5.66
C GLU A 69 8.84 -15.57 -6.22
N MET A 70 8.26 -16.08 -7.31
CA MET A 70 8.73 -17.30 -7.98
C MET A 70 9.93 -17.03 -8.93
N ASP A 71 10.09 -15.79 -9.40
CA ASP A 71 11.23 -15.42 -10.26
C ASP A 71 12.51 -15.26 -9.42
N ARG A 72 13.40 -16.26 -9.52
CA ARG A 72 14.71 -16.25 -8.83
C ARG A 72 15.61 -15.08 -9.20
N LYS A 73 15.34 -14.38 -10.31
CA LYS A 73 16.06 -13.15 -10.69
C LYS A 73 15.56 -11.94 -9.91
N CYS A 74 14.31 -11.94 -9.48
CA CYS A 74 13.73 -10.90 -8.65
C CYS A 74 14.09 -11.14 -7.18
N ARG A 75 14.69 -10.14 -6.54
CA ARG A 75 15.06 -10.16 -5.12
C ARG A 75 14.40 -9.03 -4.32
N GLY A 76 13.85 -8.04 -5.02
CA GLY A 76 13.19 -6.89 -4.42
C GLY A 76 12.12 -6.31 -5.32
N VAL A 77 11.13 -5.66 -4.73
CA VAL A 77 10.02 -4.98 -5.40
C VAL A 77 9.91 -3.56 -4.87
N ILE A 78 9.69 -2.60 -5.76
CA ILE A 78 9.25 -1.25 -5.39
C ILE A 78 7.78 -1.13 -5.81
N LEU A 79 6.88 -0.97 -4.86
CA LEU A 79 5.47 -0.69 -5.09
C LEU A 79 5.27 0.83 -5.20
N THR A 80 4.57 1.33 -6.20
CA THR A 80 4.31 2.77 -6.32
C THR A 80 2.83 3.11 -6.47
N SER A 81 2.38 4.23 -5.89
CA SER A 81 0.97 4.66 -5.91
C SER A 81 0.83 6.18 -5.77
N GLY A 82 -0.37 6.74 -5.95
CA GLY A 82 -0.64 8.13 -5.57
C GLY A 82 -0.90 8.28 -4.07
N SER A 83 -1.88 9.11 -3.70
CA SER A 83 -2.42 9.16 -2.34
C SER A 83 -2.84 7.77 -1.85
N SER A 84 -2.65 7.49 -0.56
CA SER A 84 -2.79 6.14 0.01
C SER A 84 -3.76 6.10 1.20
N PRO A 85 -5.06 6.43 1.03
CA PRO A 85 -6.05 6.25 2.08
C PRO A 85 -6.43 4.77 2.23
N ALA A 86 -6.83 4.36 3.44
CA ALA A 86 -7.42 3.06 3.78
C ALA A 86 -6.62 1.87 3.19
N GLY A 87 -7.12 1.23 2.14
CA GLY A 87 -6.45 0.11 1.48
C GLY A 87 -5.06 0.45 0.93
N GLY A 88 -4.82 1.67 0.47
CA GLY A 88 -3.47 2.13 0.09
C GLY A 88 -2.51 2.17 1.28
N CYS A 89 -3.00 2.62 2.44
CA CYS A 89 -2.23 2.60 3.68
C CYS A 89 -1.94 1.16 4.15
N LEU A 90 -2.87 0.23 3.96
CA LEU A 90 -2.59 -1.19 4.22
C LEU A 90 -1.44 -1.69 3.33
N MET A 91 -1.51 -1.46 2.02
CA MET A 91 -0.45 -1.90 1.10
C MET A 91 0.90 -1.29 1.48
N ALA A 92 0.92 -0.02 1.91
CA ALA A 92 2.08 0.65 2.47
C ALA A 92 2.66 -0.06 3.71
N MET A 93 1.82 -0.33 4.71
CA MET A 93 2.27 -0.95 5.96
C MET A 93 2.66 -2.43 5.76
N ALA A 94 2.14 -3.09 4.73
CA ALA A 94 2.57 -4.42 4.33
C ALA A 94 3.97 -4.42 3.68
N CYS A 95 4.50 -3.27 3.24
CA CYS A 95 5.86 -3.14 2.74
C CYS A 95 6.89 -3.19 3.88
N ASP A 96 8.15 -3.46 3.55
CA ASP A 96 9.26 -3.49 4.51
C ASP A 96 9.78 -2.08 4.83
N TYR A 97 9.64 -1.14 3.88
CA TYR A 97 10.05 0.25 4.01
C TYR A 97 9.10 1.18 3.23
N ARG A 98 8.88 2.39 3.72
CA ARG A 98 7.90 3.35 3.20
C ARG A 98 8.52 4.72 3.00
N ILE A 99 8.53 5.19 1.76
CA ILE A 99 8.96 6.54 1.41
C ILE A 99 7.74 7.31 0.92
N MET A 100 7.55 8.53 1.41
CA MET A 100 6.45 9.40 1.02
C MET A 100 6.97 10.69 0.39
N ALA A 101 6.32 11.14 -0.68
CA ALA A 101 6.58 12.45 -1.26
C ALA A 101 6.22 13.55 -0.25
N ASP A 102 7.12 14.50 -0.03
CA ASP A 102 6.85 15.70 0.77
C ASP A 102 6.03 16.71 -0.05
N ASN A 103 4.76 16.38 -0.24
CA ASN A 103 3.80 17.22 -0.95
C ASN A 103 2.45 17.19 -0.19
N PRO A 104 1.85 18.36 0.10
CA PRO A 104 0.60 18.46 0.85
C PRO A 104 -0.59 17.76 0.17
N LYS A 105 -0.50 17.43 -1.12
CA LYS A 105 -1.51 16.64 -1.84
C LYS A 105 -1.60 15.19 -1.34
N TYR A 106 -0.52 14.66 -0.78
CA TYR A 106 -0.48 13.28 -0.32
C TYR A 106 -0.78 13.18 1.17
N SER A 107 -1.59 12.20 1.51
CA SER A 107 -1.84 11.79 2.88
C SER A 107 -1.96 10.27 2.95
N ILE A 108 -1.69 9.72 4.13
CA ILE A 108 -1.71 8.29 4.43
C ILE A 108 -2.37 8.04 5.78
N GLY A 109 -3.19 7.01 5.86
CA GLY A 109 -3.87 6.63 7.09
C GLY A 109 -5.11 5.78 6.85
N LEU A 110 -5.72 5.37 7.96
CA LEU A 110 -6.91 4.53 8.02
C LEU A 110 -8.09 5.41 8.46
N ASN A 111 -9.01 5.69 7.53
CA ASN A 111 -10.13 6.62 7.72
C ASN A 111 -11.51 5.94 7.71
N GLU A 112 -11.55 4.62 7.92
CA GLU A 112 -12.73 3.76 7.90
C GLU A 112 -13.88 4.30 8.77
N THR A 113 -13.56 4.82 9.95
CA THR A 113 -14.56 5.35 10.89
C THR A 113 -15.30 6.57 10.35
N LEU A 114 -14.68 7.37 9.48
CA LEU A 114 -15.35 8.49 8.80
C LEU A 114 -16.40 8.02 7.78
N LEU A 115 -16.34 6.75 7.36
CA LEU A 115 -17.31 6.11 6.47
C LEU A 115 -18.36 5.29 7.25
N GLY A 116 -18.29 5.30 8.59
CA GLY A 116 -19.16 4.49 9.44
C GLY A 116 -18.79 3.00 9.44
N ILE A 117 -17.61 2.65 8.94
CA ILE A 117 -17.06 1.28 8.96
C ILE A 117 -15.87 1.21 9.90
N VAL A 118 -15.34 0.01 10.11
CA VAL A 118 -14.20 -0.23 11.01
C VAL A 118 -13.10 -0.97 10.27
N ALA A 119 -11.85 -0.61 10.56
CA ALA A 119 -10.70 -1.36 10.07
C ALA A 119 -10.75 -2.79 10.64
N PRO A 120 -10.56 -3.84 9.80
CA PRO A 120 -10.46 -5.21 10.27
C PRO A 120 -9.36 -5.39 11.33
N PHE A 121 -9.46 -6.41 12.18
CA PHE A 121 -8.51 -6.58 13.29
C PHE A 121 -7.06 -6.67 12.81
N TRP A 122 -6.83 -7.23 11.63
CA TRP A 122 -5.51 -7.39 11.02
C TRP A 122 -4.98 -6.11 10.37
N PHE A 123 -5.84 -5.18 9.91
CA PHE A 123 -5.42 -3.80 9.62
C PHE A 123 -4.92 -3.12 10.90
N LYS A 124 -5.73 -3.23 11.97
CA LYS A 124 -5.42 -2.63 13.28
C LYS A 124 -4.12 -3.19 13.86
N ASP A 125 -3.93 -4.51 13.84
CA ASP A 125 -2.69 -5.15 14.31
C ASP A 125 -1.47 -4.70 13.48
N THR A 126 -1.63 -4.60 12.16
CA THR A 126 -0.55 -4.10 11.26
C THR A 126 -0.18 -2.65 11.58
N MET A 127 -1.17 -1.78 11.80
CA MET A 127 -0.91 -0.39 12.18
C MET A 127 -0.28 -0.30 13.59
N MET A 128 -0.73 -1.11 14.55
CA MET A 128 -0.13 -1.19 15.88
C MET A 128 1.34 -1.61 15.83
N ASN A 129 1.69 -2.56 14.97
CA ASN A 129 3.08 -2.99 14.74
C ASN A 129 3.94 -1.91 14.07
N THR A 130 3.31 -0.89 13.47
CA THR A 130 4.00 0.20 12.75
C THR A 130 4.18 1.43 13.64
N ILE A 131 3.11 1.93 14.28
CA ILE A 131 3.12 3.21 15.00
C ILE A 131 2.86 3.07 16.51
N GLY A 132 2.71 1.84 17.01
CA GLY A 132 2.43 1.56 18.41
C GLY A 132 0.98 1.81 18.82
N PHE A 133 0.60 1.24 19.98
CA PHE A 133 -0.79 1.18 20.44
C PHE A 133 -1.49 2.54 20.47
N ARG A 134 -0.90 3.54 21.16
CA ARG A 134 -1.57 4.83 21.39
C ARG A 134 -1.79 5.63 20.10
N ALA A 135 -0.80 5.63 19.20
CA ALA A 135 -0.95 6.33 17.93
C ALA A 135 -2.00 5.63 17.06
N THR A 136 -2.02 4.29 17.03
CA THR A 136 -3.06 3.52 16.33
C THR A 136 -4.46 3.76 16.90
N GLU A 137 -4.62 3.78 18.22
CA GLU A 137 -5.91 4.03 18.86
C GLU A 137 -6.51 5.38 18.41
N LEU A 138 -5.72 6.45 18.49
CA LEU A 138 -6.14 7.77 18.06
C LEU A 138 -6.41 7.83 16.55
N ALA A 139 -5.52 7.24 15.74
CA ALA A 139 -5.64 7.25 14.28
C ALA A 139 -6.92 6.53 13.82
N LEU A 140 -7.21 5.35 14.36
CA LEU A 140 -8.39 4.56 13.98
C LEU A 140 -9.70 5.18 14.49
N GLN A 141 -9.74 5.64 15.74
CA GLN A 141 -10.95 6.23 16.32
C GLN A 141 -11.37 7.50 15.58
N LEU A 142 -10.41 8.37 15.24
CA LEU A 142 -10.66 9.65 14.57
C LEU A 142 -10.61 9.57 13.05
N GLY A 143 -10.20 8.42 12.49
CA GLY A 143 -10.05 8.22 11.06
C GLY A 143 -9.01 9.15 10.42
N LEU A 144 -7.86 9.31 11.08
CA LEU A 144 -6.86 10.32 10.72
C LEU A 144 -6.14 9.96 9.41
N LEU A 145 -6.04 10.96 8.53
CA LEU A 145 -5.11 10.97 7.41
C LEU A 145 -3.94 11.91 7.74
N HIS A 146 -2.74 11.36 7.75
CA HIS A 146 -1.53 12.08 8.12
C HIS A 146 -0.85 12.65 6.86
N ASN A 147 -0.50 13.93 6.90
CA ASN A 147 0.39 14.53 5.89
C ASN A 147 1.83 14.00 6.06
N ALA A 148 2.70 14.28 5.10
CA ALA A 148 4.07 13.77 5.07
C ALA A 148 4.86 14.02 6.38
N PRO A 149 4.97 15.27 6.91
CA PRO A 149 5.71 15.51 8.15
C PRO A 149 5.14 14.74 9.35
N ASN A 150 3.82 14.68 9.46
CA ASN A 150 3.19 13.98 10.58
C ASN A 150 3.31 12.46 10.46
N ALA A 151 3.19 11.92 9.24
CA ALA A 151 3.35 10.50 8.97
C ALA A 151 4.77 10.04 9.34
N LEU A 152 5.79 10.83 9.00
CA LEU A 152 7.17 10.57 9.41
C LEU A 152 7.32 10.61 10.94
N ARG A 153 6.78 11.66 11.57
CA ARG A 153 6.89 11.87 13.02
C ARG A 153 6.31 10.72 13.85
N ILE A 154 5.22 10.09 13.40
CA ILE A 154 4.59 8.97 14.11
C ILE A 154 5.14 7.60 13.70
N GLY A 155 6.08 7.54 12.76
CA GLY A 155 6.64 6.30 12.23
C GLY A 155 5.74 5.56 11.25
N LEU A 156 4.71 6.21 10.68
CA LEU A 156 3.86 5.60 9.66
C LEU A 156 4.57 5.51 8.31
N VAL A 157 5.52 6.42 8.05
CA VAL A 157 6.48 6.36 6.94
C VAL A 157 7.89 6.51 7.50
N ASP A 158 8.87 5.95 6.81
CA ASP A 158 10.25 5.87 7.30
C ASP A 158 11.12 7.01 6.75
N GLU A 159 10.76 7.55 5.59
CA GLU A 159 11.52 8.58 4.89
C GLU A 159 10.61 9.50 4.08
N LEU A 160 11.02 10.76 3.94
CA LEU A 160 10.41 11.74 3.05
C LEU A 160 11.39 12.09 1.93
N ALA A 161 10.87 12.27 0.72
CA ALA A 161 11.64 12.70 -0.42
C ALA A 161 10.85 13.72 -1.26
N PRO A 162 11.50 14.60 -2.03
CA PRO A 162 10.82 15.38 -3.06
C PRO A 162 10.05 14.46 -4.01
N GLU A 163 8.86 14.88 -4.47
CA GLU A 163 7.97 14.04 -5.29
C GLU A 163 8.66 13.41 -6.52
N LYS A 164 9.55 14.16 -7.17
CA LYS A 164 10.30 13.68 -8.35
C LYS A 164 11.43 12.72 -8.02
N GLU A 165 11.82 12.62 -6.76
CA GLU A 165 12.99 11.87 -6.29
C GLU A 165 12.61 10.61 -5.52
N VAL A 166 11.33 10.41 -5.19
CA VAL A 166 10.87 9.27 -4.39
C VAL A 166 11.31 7.93 -4.96
N LEU A 167 11.22 7.72 -6.28
CA LEU A 167 11.65 6.45 -6.89
C LEU A 167 13.17 6.26 -6.78
N SER A 168 13.95 7.34 -6.90
CA SER A 168 15.40 7.29 -6.71
C SER A 168 15.77 6.98 -5.25
N ALA A 169 15.06 7.60 -4.29
CA ALA A 169 15.20 7.29 -2.88
C ALA A 169 14.85 5.83 -2.57
N ALA A 170 13.78 5.30 -3.17
CA ALA A 170 13.38 3.89 -2.99
C ALA A 170 14.40 2.90 -3.58
N SER A 171 14.96 3.20 -4.76
CA SER A 171 16.07 2.43 -5.36
C SER A 171 17.32 2.44 -4.46
N THR A 172 17.61 3.57 -3.82
CA THR A 172 18.71 3.68 -2.86
C THR A 172 18.42 2.89 -1.59
N ALA A 173 17.21 2.98 -1.05
CA ALA A 173 16.79 2.23 0.13
C ALA A 173 16.85 0.73 -0.12
N ILE A 174 16.24 0.23 -1.20
CA ILE A 174 16.18 -1.21 -1.49
C ILE A 174 17.55 -1.82 -1.73
N SER A 175 18.51 -1.06 -2.26
CA SER A 175 19.91 -1.50 -2.39
C SER A 175 20.51 -1.92 -1.04
N LYS A 176 20.18 -1.20 0.05
CA LYS A 176 20.62 -1.55 1.41
C LYS A 176 19.98 -2.85 1.88
N TRP A 177 18.70 -3.07 1.58
CA TRP A 177 17.98 -4.31 1.91
C TRP A 177 18.54 -5.53 1.14
N LEU A 178 18.91 -5.34 -0.13
CA LEU A 178 19.44 -6.39 -1.00
C LEU A 178 20.88 -6.80 -0.67
N ALA A 179 21.63 -5.93 0.00
CA ALA A 179 22.96 -6.23 0.52
C ALA A 179 22.94 -7.25 1.68
N ILE A 180 21.79 -7.43 2.34
CA ILE A 180 21.64 -8.39 3.45
C ILE A 180 21.48 -9.82 2.90
N PRO A 181 22.10 -10.84 3.54
CA PRO A 181 21.89 -12.24 3.18
C PRO A 181 20.39 -12.60 3.16
N ASP A 182 19.94 -13.05 1.99
CA ASP A 182 18.52 -13.19 1.68
C ASP A 182 17.77 -14.11 2.65
N HIS A 183 18.33 -15.27 2.94
CA HIS A 183 17.74 -16.25 3.84
C HIS A 183 17.56 -15.70 5.28
N ALA A 184 18.58 -15.01 5.81
CA ALA A 184 18.53 -14.43 7.14
C ALA A 184 17.46 -13.30 7.22
N ARG A 185 17.40 -12.45 6.19
CA ARG A 185 16.38 -11.41 6.08
C ARG A 185 14.96 -11.98 6.02
N GLN A 186 14.74 -13.05 5.24
CA GLN A 186 13.43 -13.71 5.13
C GLN A 186 12.97 -14.34 6.44
N ILE A 187 13.85 -15.08 7.13
CA ILE A 187 13.53 -15.66 8.45
C ILE A 187 13.20 -14.56 9.45
N THR A 188 13.98 -13.48 9.48
CA THR A 188 13.74 -12.35 10.37
C THR A 188 12.39 -11.69 10.08
N LYS A 189 12.07 -11.42 8.80
CA LYS A 189 10.77 -10.88 8.39
C LYS A 189 9.61 -11.79 8.81
N SER A 190 9.76 -13.09 8.59
CA SER A 190 8.76 -14.09 8.98
C SER A 190 8.56 -14.10 10.50
N MET A 191 9.64 -14.13 11.29
CA MET A 191 9.58 -14.12 12.75
C MET A 191 8.79 -12.93 13.30
N MET A 192 8.99 -11.74 12.73
CA MET A 192 8.30 -10.52 13.17
C MET A 192 6.82 -10.49 12.76
N ARG A 193 6.47 -11.03 11.59
CA ARG A 193 5.12 -10.90 11.00
C ARG A 193 4.22 -12.10 11.25
N LYS A 194 4.79 -13.28 11.49
CA LYS A 194 4.08 -14.55 11.62
C LYS A 194 2.95 -14.52 12.66
N PRO A 195 3.10 -13.95 13.87
CA PRO A 195 1.99 -13.93 14.83
C PRO A 195 0.73 -13.21 14.32
N THR A 196 0.92 -12.09 13.61
CA THR A 196 -0.18 -11.31 13.02
C THR A 196 -0.83 -12.08 11.86
N ILE A 197 -0.02 -12.70 11.01
CA ILE A 197 -0.47 -13.51 9.86
C ILE A 197 -1.23 -14.76 10.35
N ASP A 198 -0.67 -15.50 11.31
CA ASP A 198 -1.26 -16.72 11.85
C ASP A 198 -2.63 -16.43 12.49
N ARG A 199 -2.77 -15.27 13.17
CA ARG A 199 -4.07 -14.84 13.70
C ARG A 199 -5.11 -14.61 12.60
N LEU A 200 -4.73 -13.98 11.48
CA LEU A 200 -5.61 -13.83 10.32
C LEU A 200 -5.99 -15.19 9.74
N LEU A 201 -4.99 -16.04 9.45
CA LEU A 201 -5.22 -17.33 8.81
C LEU A 201 -6.08 -18.27 9.65
N SER A 202 -5.87 -18.31 10.97
CA SER A 202 -6.65 -19.14 11.89
C SER A 202 -8.11 -18.69 12.06
N HIS A 203 -8.44 -17.44 11.73
CA HIS A 203 -9.78 -16.87 11.88
C HIS A 203 -10.38 -16.44 10.53
N ARG A 204 -9.79 -16.84 9.40
CA ARG A 204 -10.13 -16.29 8.07
C ARG A 204 -11.61 -16.43 7.72
N ASP A 205 -12.19 -17.61 7.88
CA ASP A 205 -13.60 -17.85 7.53
C ASP A 205 -14.54 -17.08 8.46
N GLN A 206 -14.17 -16.97 9.74
CA GLN A 206 -14.91 -16.15 10.69
C GLN A 206 -14.82 -14.66 10.34
N ASP A 207 -13.65 -14.17 9.94
CA ASP A 207 -13.45 -12.77 9.51
C ASP A 207 -14.30 -12.45 8.28
N ILE A 208 -14.35 -13.35 7.29
CA ILE A 208 -15.21 -13.22 6.11
C ILE A 208 -16.69 -13.14 6.52
N ASN A 209 -17.15 -14.06 7.37
CA ASN A 209 -18.53 -14.08 7.85
C ASN A 209 -18.89 -12.81 8.64
N ASN A 210 -17.97 -12.35 9.50
CA ASN A 210 -18.13 -11.11 10.25
C ASN A 210 -18.19 -9.90 9.31
N PHE A 211 -17.34 -9.84 8.29
CA PHE A 211 -17.34 -8.76 7.30
C PHE A 211 -18.66 -8.73 6.52
N VAL A 212 -19.11 -9.87 5.99
CA VAL A 212 -20.39 -9.95 5.26
C VAL A 212 -21.56 -9.56 6.17
N SER A 213 -21.62 -10.09 7.40
CA SER A 213 -22.67 -9.75 8.36
C SER A 213 -22.65 -8.26 8.75
N PHE A 214 -21.48 -7.66 8.88
CA PHE A 214 -21.32 -6.25 9.21
C PHE A 214 -21.71 -5.34 8.04
N ILE A 215 -21.16 -5.59 6.85
CA ILE A 215 -21.30 -4.70 5.70
C ILE A 215 -22.73 -4.70 5.14
N THR A 216 -23.47 -5.81 5.28
CA THR A 216 -24.84 -5.96 4.80
C THR A 216 -25.91 -5.30 5.69
N LYS A 217 -25.54 -4.77 6.86
CA LYS A 217 -26.49 -4.04 7.73
C LYS A 217 -27.00 -2.78 7.03
N ASP A 218 -28.31 -2.54 7.12
CA ASP A 218 -28.97 -1.37 6.52
C ASP A 218 -28.31 -0.03 6.90
N SER A 219 -27.92 0.13 8.17
CA SER A 219 -27.26 1.35 8.65
C SER A 219 -25.90 1.58 7.98
N ILE A 220 -25.18 0.49 7.70
CA ILE A 220 -23.87 0.53 7.05
C ILE A 220 -24.02 0.77 5.55
N GLN A 221 -24.94 0.06 4.89
CA GLN A 221 -25.27 0.29 3.48
C GLN A 221 -25.69 1.75 3.21
N LYS A 222 -26.54 2.33 4.07
CA LYS A 222 -26.92 3.75 4.00
C LYS A 222 -25.72 4.68 4.16
N SER A 223 -24.84 4.42 5.13
CA SER A 223 -23.64 5.25 5.36
C SER A 223 -22.70 5.22 4.16
N LEU A 224 -22.48 4.05 3.57
CA LEU A 224 -21.68 3.88 2.36
C LEU A 224 -22.31 4.59 1.16
N GLN A 225 -23.62 4.48 0.97
CA GLN A 225 -24.33 5.18 -0.11
C GLN A 225 -24.16 6.70 -0.01
N VAL A 226 -24.39 7.28 1.18
CA VAL A 226 -24.20 8.72 1.43
C VAL A 226 -22.77 9.15 1.13
N TYR A 227 -21.79 8.32 1.51
CA TYR A 227 -20.38 8.60 1.23
C TYR A 227 -20.08 8.57 -0.28
N MET A 228 -20.58 7.57 -1.00
CA MET A 228 -20.43 7.48 -2.46
C MET A 228 -21.04 8.69 -3.18
N GLU A 229 -22.20 9.17 -2.72
CA GLU A 229 -22.84 10.39 -3.25
C GLU A 229 -21.98 11.63 -3.02
N ARG A 230 -21.42 11.81 -1.81
CA ARG A 230 -20.48 12.91 -1.51
C ARG A 230 -19.24 12.87 -2.39
N LEU A 231 -18.69 11.67 -2.65
CA LEU A 231 -17.53 11.52 -3.53
C LEU A 231 -17.84 11.90 -4.99
N LYS A 232 -19.05 11.64 -5.49
CA LYS A 232 -19.47 12.08 -6.82
C LYS A 232 -19.55 13.61 -6.92
N GLN A 233 -20.00 14.28 -5.87
CA GLN A 233 -20.14 15.76 -5.82
C GLN A 233 -18.79 16.49 -5.75
N ARG A 234 -17.75 15.87 -5.20
CA ARG A 234 -16.39 16.45 -5.12
C ARG A 234 -15.58 16.39 -6.43
N LYS A 235 -16.13 15.78 -7.49
CA LYS A 235 -15.47 15.67 -8.81
C LYS A 235 -15.81 16.84 -9.76
N THR A 236 -16.59 17.82 -9.31
CA THR A 236 -16.83 19.14 -9.94
C THR A 236 -15.97 20.20 -9.26
#